data_AF-D6ZDC5-F1
#
_entry.id   AF-D6ZDC5-F1
#
_cell.length_a   1.000
_cell.length_b   1.000
_cell.length_c   1.000
_cell.angle_alpha   90.00
_cell.angle_beta   90.00
_cell.angle_gamma   90.00
#
_symmetry.space_group_name_H-M   'P 1'
#
loop_
_entity.id
_entity.type
_entity.pdbx_description
1 polymer ?
#
loop_
_entity_poly.entity_id
_entity_poly.type
_entity_poly.pdbx_seq_one_letter_code
_entity_poly.pdbx_strand_id
1 'polypeptide(L)'
;MSVTRQEEGDQAGPASDMGADAKPGPVDEPRLYNIYTGARFDDAEAPALSPNARAGGEPPRFCGQCGRRMVVQVHPRGWSATCSRHGTTDSEAWERAALRQKLHEANS
;
A
#
# COMPACT_ATOMS: atom_id res chain seq x y z
N MET A 1 -37.84 5.56 22.28
CA MET A 1 -37.44 5.52 20.85
C MET A 1 -35.92 5.40 20.82
N SER A 2 -35.41 4.17 20.83
CA SER A 2 -33.97 3.91 20.91
C SER A 2 -33.52 3.42 19.54
N VAL A 3 -32.75 4.22 18.83
CA VAL A 3 -32.21 3.88 17.52
C VAL A 3 -30.81 3.30 17.75
N THR A 4 -30.70 1.97 17.69
CA THR A 4 -29.41 1.28 17.60
C THR A 4 -28.83 1.52 16.22
N ARG A 5 -27.72 2.29 16.14
CA ARG A 5 -26.95 2.47 14.91
C ARG A 5 -26.19 1.17 14.64
N GLN A 6 -26.62 0.44 13.62
CA GLN A 6 -25.87 -0.67 13.03
C GLN A 6 -24.60 -0.10 12.40
N GLU A 7 -23.43 -0.61 12.78
CA GLU A 7 -22.16 -0.36 12.11
C GLU A 7 -22.01 -1.38 10.98
N GLU A 8 -22.49 -1.02 9.79
CA GLU A 8 -22.32 -1.82 8.56
C GLU A 8 -20.94 -1.57 7.93
N GLY A 9 -20.09 -2.59 8.02
CA GLY A 9 -19.22 -3.11 6.95
C GLY A 9 -18.34 -2.18 6.10
N ASP A 10 -17.04 -2.21 6.37
CA ASP A 10 -16.00 -2.16 5.32
C ASP A 10 -15.15 -3.43 5.44
N GLN A 11 -15.76 -4.56 5.08
CA GLN A 11 -15.04 -5.82 4.98
C GLN A 11 -14.26 -5.81 3.67
N ALA A 12 -12.96 -5.53 3.75
CA ALA A 12 -12.01 -5.94 2.73
C ALA A 12 -12.11 -7.47 2.58
N GLY A 13 -12.85 -7.92 1.57
CA GLY A 13 -13.06 -9.33 1.27
C GLY A 13 -11.74 -10.06 0.99
N PRO A 14 -11.67 -11.38 1.24
CA PRO A 14 -10.44 -12.15 1.05
C PRO A 14 -10.08 -12.24 -0.43
N ALA A 15 -8.82 -11.91 -0.75
CA ALA A 15 -8.19 -11.98 -2.06
C ALA A 15 -7.96 -13.43 -2.54
N SER A 16 -9.03 -14.21 -2.72
CA SER A 16 -8.94 -15.63 -3.01
C SER A 16 -9.81 -16.08 -4.20
N ASP A 17 -9.74 -15.34 -5.32
CA ASP A 17 -9.98 -15.85 -6.69
C ASP A 17 -9.50 -14.77 -7.68
N MET A 18 -8.24 -14.81 -8.12
CA MET A 18 -7.73 -13.84 -9.12
C MET A 18 -7.20 -14.58 -10.34
N GLY A 19 -8.05 -14.63 -11.38
CA GLY A 19 -7.66 -14.97 -12.74
C GLY A 19 -6.54 -14.06 -13.25
N ALA A 20 -5.86 -14.51 -14.31
CA ALA A 20 -4.62 -13.95 -14.86
C ALA A 20 -4.67 -12.45 -15.28
N ASP A 21 -5.83 -11.79 -15.21
CA ASP A 21 -6.06 -10.40 -15.60
C ASP A 21 -6.13 -9.40 -14.42
N ALA A 22 -5.91 -9.87 -13.18
CA ALA A 22 -5.91 -8.98 -12.02
C ALA A 22 -4.74 -7.99 -12.08
N LYS A 23 -5.05 -6.69 -12.15
CA LYS A 23 -4.05 -5.63 -12.11
C LYS A 23 -3.35 -5.65 -10.74
N PRO A 24 -2.01 -5.50 -10.69
CA PRO A 24 -1.30 -5.43 -9.42
C PRO A 24 -1.79 -4.23 -8.61
N GLY A 25 -1.87 -4.42 -7.30
CA GLY A 25 -2.15 -3.38 -6.33
C GLY A 25 -1.09 -2.28 -6.37
N PRO A 26 -1.38 -1.11 -5.77
CA PRO A 26 -0.53 0.06 -5.92
C PRO A 26 0.86 -0.10 -5.28
N VAL A 27 1.03 -1.07 -4.39
CA VAL A 27 2.29 -1.35 -3.68
C VAL A 27 2.74 -2.80 -3.83
N ASP A 28 2.12 -3.58 -4.71
CA ASP A 28 2.55 -4.95 -4.98
C ASP A 28 3.91 -4.95 -5.70
N GLU A 29 4.66 -6.05 -5.56
CA GLU A 29 5.92 -6.26 -6.27
C GLU A 29 5.68 -7.01 -7.59
N PRO A 30 6.50 -6.77 -8.64
CA PRO A 30 7.58 -5.78 -8.70
C PRO A 30 7.05 -4.35 -8.87
N ARG A 31 7.80 -3.38 -8.34
CA ARG A 31 7.47 -1.95 -8.46
C ARG A 31 8.38 -1.30 -9.49
N LEU A 32 7.81 -0.42 -10.31
CA LEU A 32 8.55 0.42 -11.26
C LEU A 32 8.91 1.78 -10.68
N TYR A 33 8.16 2.23 -9.67
CA TYR A 33 8.31 3.53 -9.03
C TYR A 33 8.50 3.38 -7.52
N ASN A 34 9.30 4.27 -6.93
CA ASN A 34 9.44 4.40 -5.50
C ASN A 34 8.16 4.99 -4.89
N ILE A 35 7.61 4.30 -3.89
CA ILE A 35 6.31 4.62 -3.27
C ILE A 35 6.32 5.91 -2.43
N TYR A 36 7.49 6.40 -2.03
CA TYR A 36 7.63 7.60 -1.20
C TYR A 36 7.99 8.84 -2.02
N THR A 37 8.79 8.67 -3.09
CA THR A 37 9.29 9.80 -3.89
C THR A 37 8.62 9.92 -5.26
N GLY A 38 8.07 8.82 -5.79
CA GLY A 38 7.52 8.76 -7.14
C GLY A 38 8.57 8.69 -8.26
N ALA A 39 9.86 8.61 -7.93
CA ALA A 39 10.92 8.40 -8.91
C ALA A 39 10.87 6.97 -9.47
N ARG A 40 11.22 6.77 -10.75
CA ARG A 40 11.32 5.42 -11.29
C ARG A 40 12.60 4.75 -10.79
N PHE A 41 12.58 3.42 -10.67
CA PHE A 41 13.78 2.67 -10.27
C PHE A 41 14.84 2.58 -11.39
N ASP A 42 14.47 2.85 -12.65
CA ASP A 42 15.40 2.92 -13.78
C ASP A 42 16.01 4.32 -13.98
N ASP A 43 15.59 5.31 -13.21
CA ASP A 43 16.20 6.64 -13.21
C ASP A 43 17.57 6.58 -12.52
N ALA A 44 18.60 7.19 -13.14
CA ALA A 44 19.98 7.14 -12.65
C ALA A 44 20.19 7.84 -11.29
N GLU A 45 19.34 8.81 -10.96
CA GLU A 45 19.42 9.59 -9.72
C GLU A 45 18.08 9.53 -8.97
N ALA A 46 17.97 8.62 -8.00
CA ALA A 46 16.79 8.53 -7.16
C ALA A 46 16.85 9.55 -6.01
N PRO A 47 15.80 10.35 -5.76
CA PRO A 47 15.77 11.25 -4.63
C PRO A 47 15.93 10.51 -3.30
N ALA A 48 16.69 11.10 -2.38
CA ALA A 48 16.86 10.54 -1.04
C ALA A 48 15.51 10.45 -0.31
N LEU A 49 15.30 9.33 0.39
CA LEU A 49 14.14 9.15 1.26
C LEU A 49 14.24 10.03 2.51
N SER A 50 13.10 10.54 2.98
CA SER A 50 13.03 11.19 4.29
C SER A 50 13.42 10.19 5.40
N PRO A 51 13.97 10.65 6.54
CA PRO A 51 14.26 9.76 7.67
C PRO A 51 13.05 8.92 8.11
N ASN A 52 11.85 9.50 8.10
CA ASN A 52 10.64 8.79 8.50
C ASN A 52 10.18 7.77 7.45
N ALA A 53 10.32 8.05 6.15
CA ALA A 53 10.07 7.07 5.09
C ALA A 53 11.06 5.90 5.13
N ARG A 54 12.35 6.16 5.43
CA ARG A 54 13.36 5.10 5.65
C ARG A 54 13.03 4.21 6.84
N ALA A 55 12.42 4.77 7.87
CA ALA A 55 11.95 4.04 9.05
C ALA A 55 10.62 3.30 8.81
N GLY A 56 9.98 3.47 7.65
CA GLY A 56 8.66 2.90 7.35
C GLY A 56 7.50 3.58 8.09
N GLY A 57 7.71 4.77 8.64
CA GLY A 57 6.72 5.52 9.42
C GLY A 57 5.88 6.51 8.61
N GLU A 58 6.05 6.53 7.28
CA GLU A 58 5.21 7.32 6.38
C GLU A 58 4.30 6.40 5.55
N PRO A 59 3.04 6.79 5.30
CA PRO A 59 2.23 6.11 4.31
C PRO A 59 2.81 6.29 2.89
N PRO A 60 2.63 5.31 2.00
CA PRO A 60 3.03 5.45 0.60
C PRO A 60 2.26 6.60 -0.06
N ARG A 61 2.98 7.48 -0.74
CA ARG A 61 2.41 8.68 -1.39
C ARG A 61 2.23 8.51 -2.89
N PHE A 62 2.95 7.58 -3.49
CA PHE A 62 2.95 7.32 -4.92
C PHE A 62 2.69 5.84 -5.19
N CYS A 63 1.97 5.58 -6.27
CA CYS A 63 1.73 4.23 -6.73
C CYS A 63 3.02 3.63 -7.31
N GLY A 64 3.45 2.48 -6.80
CA GLY A 64 4.63 1.76 -7.26
C GLY A 64 4.51 1.22 -8.69
N GLN A 65 3.30 1.15 -9.23
CA GLN A 65 3.03 0.64 -10.58
C GLN A 65 3.09 1.73 -11.67
N CYS A 66 2.59 2.95 -11.39
CA CYS A 66 2.54 4.03 -12.40
C CYS A 66 3.04 5.41 -11.97
N GLY A 67 3.59 5.54 -10.76
CA GLY A 67 4.17 6.79 -10.27
C GLY A 67 3.18 7.91 -9.96
N ARG A 68 1.86 7.67 -10.08
CA ARG A 68 0.84 8.67 -9.74
C ARG A 68 0.81 8.90 -8.23
N ARG A 69 0.65 10.17 -7.83
CA ARG A 69 0.29 10.51 -6.45
C ARG A 69 -1.03 9.85 -6.08
N MET A 70 -1.05 9.19 -4.93
CA MET A 70 -2.23 8.56 -4.38
C MET A 70 -2.97 9.55 -3.49
N VAL A 71 -4.27 9.33 -3.31
CA VAL A 71 -5.02 9.99 -2.25
C VAL A 71 -4.75 9.21 -0.97
N VAL A 72 -4.10 9.87 0.00
CA VAL A 72 -3.77 9.28 1.30
C VAL A 72 -4.69 9.85 2.36
N GLN A 73 -5.29 8.98 3.16
CA GLN A 73 -6.05 9.33 4.35
C GLN A 73 -5.38 8.69 5.57
N VAL A 74 -5.04 9.53 6.55
CA VAL A 74 -4.46 9.09 7.82
C VAL A 74 -5.54 9.17 8.89
N HIS A 75 -5.70 8.10 9.66
CA HIS A 75 -6.66 7.98 10.75
C HIS A 75 -6.00 7.38 12.00
N PRO A 76 -6.63 7.43 13.19
CA PRO A 76 -5.98 6.94 14.42
C PRO A 76 -5.55 5.47 14.37
N ARG A 77 -6.28 4.64 13.61
CA ARG A 77 -5.98 3.21 13.41
C ARG A 77 -4.95 2.89 12.32
N GLY A 78 -4.42 3.88 11.60
CA GLY A 78 -3.55 3.62 10.45
C GLY A 78 -3.82 4.57 9.27
N TRP A 79 -3.73 4.04 8.05
CA TRP A 79 -3.91 4.83 6.85
C TRP A 79 -4.45 4.00 5.69
N SER A 80 -5.09 4.68 4.73
CA SER A 80 -5.42 4.15 3.42
C SER A 80 -4.82 5.01 2.31
N ALA A 81 -4.41 4.39 1.21
CA ALA A 81 -3.81 5.04 0.06
C ALA A 81 -4.42 4.50 -1.24
N THR A 82 -5.04 5.38 -2.02
CA THR A 82 -5.78 5.01 -3.24
C THR A 82 -5.10 5.55 -4.49
N CYS A 83 -4.76 4.64 -5.41
CA CYS A 83 -4.42 4.96 -6.80
C CYS A 83 -5.65 4.78 -7.69
N SER A 84 -5.96 5.79 -8.50
CA SER A 84 -7.11 5.74 -9.43
C SER A 84 -7.04 4.64 -10.51
N ARG A 85 -5.91 3.94 -10.64
CA ARG A 85 -5.68 2.89 -11.66
C ARG A 85 -5.40 1.51 -11.09
N HIS A 86 -4.76 1.45 -9.93
CA HIS A 86 -4.26 0.22 -9.32
C HIS A 86 -4.97 -0.11 -8.00
N GLY A 87 -5.95 0.69 -7.61
CA GLY A 87 -6.77 0.44 -6.43
C GLY A 87 -6.16 0.97 -5.14
N THR A 88 -6.57 0.37 -4.03
CA THR A 88 -6.30 0.85 -2.67
C THR A 88 -5.39 -0.12 -1.92
N THR A 89 -4.58 0.43 -1.03
CA THR A 89 -3.86 -0.32 0.00
C THR A 89 -4.01 0.40 1.34
N ASP A 90 -3.76 -0.29 2.44
CA ASP A 90 -3.86 0.25 3.78
C ASP A 90 -2.72 -0.26 4.66
N SER A 91 -2.63 0.30 5.87
CA SER A 91 -1.60 -0.06 6.84
C SER A 91 -1.63 -1.54 7.23
N GLU A 92 -2.79 -2.18 7.31
CA GLU A 92 -2.89 -3.59 7.72
C GLU A 92 -2.40 -4.53 6.61
N ALA A 93 -2.79 -4.27 5.36
CA ALA A 93 -2.32 -4.99 4.19
C ALA A 93 -0.79 -4.84 4.02
N TRP A 94 -0.28 -3.63 4.26
CA TRP A 94 1.15 -3.32 4.23
C TRP A 94 1.94 -4.07 5.30
N GLU A 95 1.48 -4.02 6.55
CA GLU A 95 2.11 -4.74 7.67
C GLU A 95 2.12 -6.25 7.43
N ARG A 96 1.02 -6.80 6.92
CA ARG A 96 0.91 -8.22 6.58
C ARG A 96 1.91 -8.63 5.50
N ALA A 97 2.11 -7.80 4.48
CA ALA A 97 3.12 -8.05 3.45
C ALA A 97 4.55 -8.01 4.03
N ALA A 98 4.84 -7.02 4.87
CA ALA A 98 6.14 -6.92 5.55
C ALA A 98 6.42 -8.12 6.47
N LEU A 99 5.40 -8.61 7.19
CA LEU A 99 5.53 -9.82 8.01
C LEU A 99 5.80 -11.07 7.18
N ARG A 100 5.14 -11.24 6.03
CA ARG A 100 5.39 -12.36 5.11
C ARG A 100 6.84 -12.37 4.62
N GLN A 101 7.40 -11.21 4.26
CA GLN A 101 8.80 -11.11 3.84
C GLN A 101 9.76 -11.51 4.97
N LYS A 102 9.57 -10.98 6.19
CA LYS A 102 10.40 -11.34 7.35
C LYS A 102 10.37 -12.84 7.64
N LEU A 103 9.20 -13.47 7.50
CA LEU A 103 9.06 -14.92 7.66
C LEU A 103 9.83 -15.70 6.59
N HIS A 104 9.80 -15.24 5.33
CA HIS A 104 10.57 -15.84 4.24
C HIS A 104 12.08 -15.74 4.50
N GLU A 105 12.55 -14.57 4.95
CA GLU A 105 13.96 -14.34 5.31
C GLU A 105 14.40 -15.19 6.50
N ALA A 106 13.54 -15.39 7.51
CA ALA A 106 13.87 -16.19 8.69
C ALA A 106 13.86 -17.70 8.44
N ASN A 107 13.14 -18.16 7.41
CA ASN A 107 13.01 -19.57 7.05
C ASN A 107 13.93 -20.01 5.89
N SER A 108 14.68 -19.08 5.30
CA SER A 108 15.72 -19.36 4.29
C SER A 108 17.08 -19.46 4.96
#